data_AF-A0A1C5JUP8-F1
#
_entry.id   AF-A0A1C5JUP8-F1
#
_cell.length_a   1.000
_cell.length_b   1.000
_cell.length_c   1.000
_cell.angle_alpha   90.00
_cell.angle_beta   90.00
_cell.angle_gamma   90.00
#
_symmetry.space_group_name_H-M   'P 1'
#
loop_
_entity.id
_entity.type
_entity.pdbx_description
1 polymer ?
#
loop_
_entity_poly.entity_id
_entity_poly.type
_entity_poly.pdbx_seq_one_letter_code
_entity_poly.pdbx_strand_id
1 'polypeptide(L)'
;MTAIFNPTGPAPLAPPPRRSPEPAATPAPVVPVGPVGPVLELPGTPAAALVPVTRDGRAVGAFVLADGRVRYRSVPDPDQVLAAAAGAVAVALLAGAVAVVGRRRPPAIGAVTMGPGGWVSLRGTRAPALRPAAPRPWWARVLRAHRLVVEH
;
A
#
# COMPACT_ATOMS: atom_id res chain seq x y z
N MET A 1 33.82 36.42 30.90
CA MET A 1 32.58 36.23 30.11
C MET A 1 31.44 36.18 31.12
N THR A 2 30.57 37.18 31.00
CA THR A 2 29.39 37.60 31.78
C THR A 2 28.85 36.73 32.93
N ALA A 3 28.92 37.30 34.14
CA ALA A 3 28.16 36.90 35.33
C ALA A 3 26.74 37.49 35.28
N ILE A 4 25.73 36.72 35.68
CA ILE A 4 24.36 37.20 35.89
C ILE A 4 24.16 37.32 37.41
N PHE A 5 24.16 38.56 37.91
CA PHE A 5 23.75 38.91 39.28
C PHE A 5 22.23 38.78 39.40
N ASN A 6 21.76 38.00 40.37
CA ASN A 6 20.35 37.98 40.75
C ASN A 6 20.17 38.81 42.03
N PRO A 7 19.54 40.00 41.99
CA PRO A 7 19.33 40.82 43.17
C PRO A 7 17.97 40.49 43.79
N THR A 8 17.92 39.56 44.75
CA THR A 8 16.76 39.47 45.65
C THR A 8 17.18 38.75 46.93
N GLY A 9 17.37 39.52 48.00
CA GLY A 9 17.63 39.00 49.35
C GLY A 9 16.39 38.30 49.95
N PRO A 10 16.53 37.69 51.14
CA PRO A 10 15.44 36.93 51.76
C PRO A 10 14.38 37.88 52.32
N ALA A 11 13.19 37.88 51.74
CA ALA A 11 11.99 38.45 52.34
C ALA A 11 11.06 37.31 52.80
N PRO A 12 10.49 37.37 54.02
CA PRO A 12 9.60 36.32 54.51
C PRO A 12 8.22 36.44 53.83
N LEU A 13 7.88 35.44 53.02
CA LEU A 13 6.56 35.34 52.38
C LEU A 13 5.64 34.49 53.25
N ALA A 14 4.60 35.10 53.81
CA ALA A 14 3.49 34.43 54.47
C ALA A 14 2.75 33.49 53.49
N PRO A 15 2.20 32.35 53.94
CA PRO A 15 1.51 31.42 53.06
C PRO A 15 0.15 31.95 52.59
N PRO A 16 -0.25 31.74 51.31
CA PRO A 16 -1.57 32.13 50.82
C PRO A 16 -2.68 31.20 51.34
N PRO A 17 -3.94 31.66 51.39
CA PRO A 17 -5.08 30.83 51.81
C PRO A 17 -5.31 29.68 50.81
N ARG A 18 -5.54 28.46 51.34
CA ARG A 18 -5.79 27.26 50.55
C ARG A 18 -7.11 27.41 49.77
N ARG A 19 -7.06 27.32 48.43
CA ARG A 19 -8.26 27.11 47.60
C ARG A 19 -8.84 25.73 47.90
N SER A 20 -10.16 25.67 48.12
CA SER A 20 -10.93 24.43 48.13
C SER A 20 -10.78 23.71 46.78
N PRO A 21 -10.78 22.36 46.75
CA PRO A 21 -10.60 21.60 45.52
C PRO A 21 -11.80 21.78 44.59
N GLU A 22 -11.53 22.37 43.43
CA GLU A 22 -12.42 22.38 42.28
C GLU A 22 -12.48 20.96 41.68
N PRO A 23 -13.67 20.41 41.35
CA PRO A 23 -13.79 19.07 40.79
C PRO A 23 -12.95 18.97 39.51
N ALA A 24 -12.09 17.96 39.45
CA ALA A 24 -11.15 17.72 38.37
C ALA A 24 -11.86 17.72 37.02
N ALA A 25 -11.64 18.77 36.23
CA ALA A 25 -12.03 18.81 34.84
C ALA A 25 -11.34 17.66 34.09
N THR A 26 -12.14 16.87 33.37
CA THR A 26 -11.67 15.82 32.46
C THR A 26 -10.54 16.38 31.59
N PRO A 27 -9.34 15.77 31.55
CA PRO A 27 -8.26 16.27 30.72
C PRO A 27 -8.69 16.23 29.25
N ALA A 28 -8.66 17.38 28.59
CA ALA A 28 -8.93 17.50 27.17
C ALA A 28 -7.96 16.61 26.38
N PRO A 29 -8.39 16.00 25.26
CA PRO A 29 -7.53 15.18 24.44
C PRO A 29 -6.34 16.01 23.96
N VAL A 30 -5.14 15.62 24.39
CA VAL A 30 -3.87 16.20 23.92
C VAL A 30 -3.77 15.90 22.44
N VAL A 31 -3.99 16.91 21.60
CA VAL A 31 -3.74 16.80 20.16
C VAL A 31 -2.22 16.75 19.98
N PRO A 32 -1.64 15.64 19.49
CA PRO A 32 -0.19 15.56 19.34
C PRO A 32 0.27 16.55 18.26
N VAL A 33 1.05 17.55 18.69
CA VAL A 33 1.72 18.53 17.82
C VAL A 33 3.03 17.91 17.34
N GLY A 34 2.95 16.93 16.44
CA GLY A 34 4.14 16.30 15.84
C GLY A 34 3.92 14.89 15.30
N PRO A 35 4.85 14.38 14.47
CA PRO A 35 4.78 13.02 13.91
C PRO A 35 4.98 11.91 14.96
N VAL A 36 5.41 12.29 16.17
CA VAL A 36 5.65 11.40 17.31
C VAL A 36 4.70 11.80 18.42
N GLY A 37 3.83 10.88 18.84
CA GLY A 37 2.88 11.11 19.93
C GLY A 37 3.49 10.90 21.32
N PRO A 38 2.70 11.15 22.37
CA PRO A 38 3.16 11.04 23.75
C PRO A 38 3.56 9.59 24.08
N VAL A 39 4.53 9.45 24.99
CA VAL A 39 4.91 8.13 25.52
C VAL A 39 3.72 7.60 26.35
N LEU A 40 3.21 6.44 25.95
CA LEU A 40 2.14 5.72 26.64
C LEU A 40 2.76 4.53 27.37
N GLU A 41 2.79 4.59 28.70
CA GLU A 41 3.20 3.46 29.53
C GLU A 41 2.05 2.44 29.61
N LEU A 42 2.30 1.19 29.23
CA LEU A 42 1.34 0.12 29.39
C LEU A 42 1.58 -0.65 30.69
N PRO A 43 0.52 -0.84 31.49
CA PRO A 43 0.58 -1.75 32.62
C PRO A 43 0.75 -3.18 32.11
N GLY A 44 1.76 -3.89 32.61
CA GLY A 44 2.05 -5.27 32.23
C GLY A 44 3.40 -5.76 32.75
N THR A 45 3.64 -7.07 32.61
CA THR A 45 4.94 -7.70 32.89
C THR A 45 5.42 -8.38 31.61
N PRO A 46 6.46 -7.88 30.94
CA PRO A 46 7.25 -6.70 31.29
C PRO A 46 6.51 -5.37 31.02
N ALA A 47 6.86 -4.34 31.79
CA ALA A 47 6.38 -2.98 31.54
C ALA A 47 6.89 -2.53 30.16
N ALA A 48 6.00 -1.90 29.39
CA ALA A 48 6.31 -1.48 28.03
C ALA A 48 5.88 -0.03 27.80
N ALA A 49 6.76 0.76 27.21
CA ALA A 49 6.45 2.11 26.76
C ALA A 49 6.16 2.10 25.25
N LEU A 50 5.04 2.68 24.84
CA LEU A 50 4.66 2.88 23.45
C LEU A 50 4.82 4.33 23.05
N VAL A 51 5.48 4.55 21.92
CA VAL A 51 5.56 5.85 21.27
C VAL A 51 4.84 5.75 19.92
N PRO A 52 3.60 6.25 19.80
CA PRO A 52 2.85 6.17 18.55
C PRO A 52 3.46 7.10 17.51
N VAL A 53 3.51 6.63 16.26
CA VAL A 53 3.98 7.39 15.10
C VAL A 53 2.77 7.67 14.22
N THR A 54 2.50 8.94 14.00
CA THR A 54 1.38 9.40 13.17
C THR A 54 1.90 10.06 11.89
N ARG A 55 1.14 9.89 10.81
CA ARG A 55 1.34 10.58 9.54
C ARG A 55 -0.02 11.05 9.06
N ASP A 56 -0.12 12.34 8.71
CA ASP A 56 -1.37 12.95 8.24
C ASP A 56 -2.56 12.71 9.21
N GLY A 57 -2.28 12.69 10.52
CA GLY A 57 -3.27 12.45 11.57
C GLY A 57 -3.66 10.97 11.77
N ARG A 58 -3.08 10.02 11.03
CA ARG A 58 -3.32 8.57 11.19
C ARG A 58 -2.14 7.85 11.81
N ALA A 59 -2.40 6.86 12.68
CA ALA A 59 -1.36 6.02 13.26
C ALA A 59 -0.79 5.06 12.20
N VAL A 60 0.51 5.16 11.94
CA VAL A 60 1.23 4.29 10.98
C VAL A 60 1.99 3.17 11.71
N GLY A 61 2.29 3.38 12.99
CA GLY A 61 2.95 2.40 13.82
C GLY A 61 3.22 2.91 15.22
N ALA A 62 3.96 2.12 15.99
CA ALA A 62 4.47 2.53 17.29
C ALA A 62 5.87 1.94 17.52
N PHE A 63 6.72 2.71 18.19
CA PHE A 63 7.92 2.15 18.81
C PHE A 63 7.53 1.56 20.16
N VAL A 64 7.89 0.31 20.38
CA VAL A 64 7.68 -0.43 21.62
C VAL A 64 9.02 -0.56 22.31
N LEU A 65 9.15 0.04 23.49
CA LEU A 65 10.26 -0.22 24.40
C LEU A 65 9.79 -1.25 25.44
N ALA A 66 10.35 -2.46 25.40
CA ALA A 66 10.13 -3.50 26.38
C ALA A 66 11.45 -4.23 26.65
N ASP A 67 11.72 -4.59 27.90
CA ASP A 67 12.96 -5.28 28.31
C ASP A 67 14.25 -4.59 27.83
N GLY A 68 14.26 -3.24 27.81
CA GLY A 68 15.39 -2.44 27.32
C GLY A 68 15.62 -2.51 25.81
N ARG A 69 14.70 -3.12 25.03
CA ARG A 69 14.77 -3.22 23.57
C ARG A 69 13.68 -2.38 22.92
N VAL A 70 14.07 -1.60 21.91
CA VAL A 70 13.14 -0.84 21.07
C VAL A 70 12.81 -1.66 19.82
N ARG A 71 11.53 -1.86 19.55
CA ARG A 71 11.04 -2.50 18.32
C ARG A 71 9.97 -1.65 17.67
N TYR A 72 10.11 -1.41 16.38
CA TYR A 72 9.04 -0.79 15.60
C TYR A 72 7.95 -1.82 15.26
N ARG A 73 6.69 -1.44 15.47
CA ARG A 73 5.51 -2.22 15.07
C ARG A 73 4.67 -1.37 14.12
N SER A 74 4.59 -1.80 12.87
CA SER A 74 3.73 -1.17 11.87
C SER A 74 2.26 -1.49 12.13
N VAL A 75 1.39 -0.49 11.99
CA VAL A 75 -0.07 -0.68 11.97
C VAL A 75 -0.49 -0.57 10.50
N PRO A 76 -0.92 -1.67 9.86
CA PRO A 76 -1.39 -1.61 8.47
C PRO A 76 -2.67 -0.78 8.40
N ASP A 77 -2.74 0.11 7.42
CA ASP A 77 -3.95 0.90 7.15
C ASP A 77 -5.05 -0.03 6.60
N PRO A 78 -6.20 -0.19 7.28
CA PRO A 78 -7.27 -1.06 6.82
C PRO A 78 -7.80 -0.67 5.44
N ASP A 79 -7.82 0.64 5.13
CA ASP A 79 -8.30 1.15 3.85
C ASP A 79 -7.34 0.70 2.72
N GLN A 80 -6.04 0.73 2.99
CA GLN A 80 -5.01 0.29 2.06
C GLN A 80 -5.07 -1.23 1.83
N VAL A 81 -5.27 -2.01 2.88
CA VAL A 81 -5.41 -3.47 2.78
C VAL A 81 -6.66 -3.83 1.96
N LEU A 82 -7.78 -3.15 2.20
CA LEU A 82 -9.01 -3.36 1.46
C LEU A 82 -8.86 -2.99 -0.02
N ALA A 83 -8.21 -1.86 -0.31
CA ALA A 83 -7.92 -1.44 -1.68
C ALA A 83 -7.02 -2.44 -2.41
N ALA A 84 -5.97 -2.94 -1.74
CA ALA A 84 -5.09 -3.95 -2.29
C ALA A 84 -5.82 -5.27 -2.57
N ALA A 85 -6.67 -5.73 -1.64
CA ALA A 85 -7.47 -6.93 -1.81
C ALA A 85 -8.47 -6.78 -2.97
N ALA A 86 -9.18 -5.64 -3.05
CA ALA A 86 -10.09 -5.34 -4.15
C ALA A 86 -9.37 -5.32 -5.50
N GLY A 87 -8.17 -4.72 -5.56
CA GLY A 87 -7.32 -4.72 -6.74
C GLY A 87 -6.90 -6.12 -7.17
N ALA A 88 -6.48 -6.97 -6.23
CA ALA A 88 -6.10 -8.36 -6.51
C ALA A 88 -7.28 -9.18 -7.06
N VAL A 89 -8.47 -9.02 -6.48
CA VAL A 89 -9.70 -9.67 -6.97
C VAL A 89 -10.03 -9.20 -8.39
N ALA A 90 -9.97 -7.89 -8.66
CA ALA A 90 -10.24 -7.36 -9.99
C ALA A 90 -9.29 -7.94 -11.04
N VAL A 91 -7.98 -8.01 -10.74
CA VAL A 91 -6.97 -8.59 -11.63
C VAL A 91 -7.23 -10.08 -11.87
N ALA A 92 -7.56 -10.84 -10.82
CA ALA A 92 -7.87 -12.26 -10.94
C ALA A 92 -9.10 -12.51 -11.83
N LEU A 93 -10.16 -11.71 -11.68
CA LEU A 93 -11.37 -11.79 -12.51
C LEU A 93 -11.07 -11.46 -13.97
N LEU A 94 -10.28 -10.41 -14.23
CA LEU A 94 -9.83 -10.04 -15.57
C LEU A 94 -9.01 -11.16 -16.22
N ALA A 95 -8.04 -11.72 -15.50
CA ALA A 95 -7.23 -12.83 -16.00
C ALA A 95 -8.08 -14.08 -16.28
N GLY A 96 -9.02 -14.40 -15.40
CA GLY A 96 -9.99 -15.49 -15.58
C GLY A 96 -10.87 -15.28 -16.81
N ALA A 97 -11.40 -14.06 -17.00
CA ALA A 97 -12.20 -13.72 -18.17
C ALA A 97 -11.40 -13.86 -19.48
N VAL A 98 -10.16 -13.37 -19.51
CA VAL A 98 -9.25 -13.52 -20.65
C VAL A 98 -8.98 -14.99 -20.95
N ALA A 99 -8.74 -15.81 -19.92
CA ALA A 99 -8.52 -17.24 -20.09
C ALA A 99 -9.76 -17.96 -20.65
N VAL A 100 -10.96 -17.63 -20.16
CA VAL A 100 -12.22 -18.19 -20.65
C VAL A 100 -12.48 -17.78 -22.10
N VAL A 101 -12.28 -16.50 -22.44
CA VAL A 101 -12.42 -16.01 -23.81
C VAL A 101 -11.39 -16.66 -24.74
N GLY A 102 -10.16 -16.83 -24.28
CA GLY A 102 -9.09 -17.52 -25.00
C GLY A 102 -9.44 -18.97 -25.30
N ARG A 103 -9.97 -19.71 -24.32
CA ARG A 103 -10.41 -21.11 -24.50
C ARG A 103 -11.57 -21.28 -25.48
N ARG A 104 -12.43 -20.27 -25.63
CA ARG A 104 -13.54 -20.29 -26.61
C ARG A 104 -13.08 -20.07 -28.05
N ARG A 105 -11.83 -19.65 -28.28
CA ARG A 105 -11.29 -19.51 -29.63
C ARG A 105 -10.61 -20.83 -30.03
N PRO A 106 -11.10 -21.50 -31.09
CA PRO A 106 -10.39 -22.66 -31.62
C PRO A 106 -8.97 -22.25 -32.04
N PRO A 107 -7.98 -23.13 -31.86
CA PRO A 107 -6.62 -22.84 -32.29
C PRO A 107 -6.61 -22.52 -33.79
N ALA A 108 -5.93 -21.45 -34.17
CA ALA A 108 -5.87 -20.98 -35.57
C ALA A 108 -5.16 -21.96 -36.51
N ILE A 109 -4.37 -22.86 -35.93
CA ILE A 109 -3.63 -23.92 -36.61
C ILE A 109 -4.02 -25.23 -35.93
N GLY A 110 -4.46 -26.22 -36.70
CA GLY A 110 -4.73 -27.55 -36.18
C GLY A 110 -3.44 -28.34 -35.95
N ALA A 111 -3.50 -29.67 -36.08
CA ALA A 111 -2.34 -30.52 -35.83
C ALA A 111 -1.19 -30.24 -36.81
N VAL A 112 0.00 -30.06 -36.26
CA VAL A 112 1.26 -29.95 -37.01
C VAL A 112 1.88 -31.35 -37.04
N THR A 113 1.99 -31.96 -38.22
CA THR A 113 2.63 -33.26 -38.37
C THR A 113 3.88 -33.15 -39.23
N MET A 114 4.96 -33.77 -38.78
CA MET A 114 6.21 -33.84 -39.54
C MET A 114 6.22 -35.14 -40.34
N GLY A 115 6.48 -35.05 -41.65
CA GLY A 115 6.64 -36.21 -42.52
C GLY A 115 8.06 -36.78 -42.46
N PRO A 116 8.25 -38.07 -42.79
CA PRO A 116 9.58 -38.65 -42.97
C PRO A 116 10.28 -37.92 -44.14
N GLY A 117 11.34 -37.18 -43.83
CA GLY A 117 12.00 -36.25 -44.76
C GLY A 117 11.98 -34.77 -44.33
N GLY A 118 11.37 -34.43 -43.19
CA GLY A 118 11.47 -33.11 -42.57
C GLY A 118 10.45 -32.07 -43.03
N TRP A 119 9.51 -32.45 -43.90
CA TRP A 119 8.42 -31.57 -44.30
C TRP A 119 7.37 -31.45 -43.19
N VAL A 120 6.78 -30.26 -43.04
CA VAL A 120 5.75 -29.98 -42.04
C VAL A 120 4.40 -29.83 -42.74
N SER A 121 3.43 -30.69 -42.42
CA SER A 121 2.05 -30.54 -42.90
C SER A 121 1.15 -29.99 -41.79
N LEU A 122 0.43 -28.91 -42.10
CA LEU A 122 -0.55 -28.27 -41.21
C LEU A 122 -1.94 -28.78 -41.59
N ARG A 123 -2.63 -29.47 -40.68
CA ARG A 123 -4.00 -29.99 -40.93
C ARG A 123 -5.03 -29.10 -40.22
N GLY A 124 -6.12 -28.73 -40.90
CA GLY A 124 -7.19 -27.89 -40.33
C GLY A 124 -6.99 -26.37 -40.43
N THR A 125 -5.95 -25.91 -41.12
CA THR A 125 -5.75 -24.48 -41.42
C THR A 125 -6.57 -24.07 -42.64
N ARG A 126 -7.51 -23.11 -42.47
CA ARG A 126 -8.02 -22.35 -43.63
C ARG A 126 -6.84 -21.61 -44.26
N ALA A 127 -6.71 -21.67 -45.59
CA ALA A 127 -5.69 -20.88 -46.30
C ALA A 127 -5.77 -19.41 -45.84
N PRO A 128 -4.66 -18.78 -45.41
CA PRO A 128 -4.69 -17.40 -45.00
C PRO A 128 -5.19 -16.57 -46.18
N ALA A 129 -6.28 -15.84 -45.99
CA ALA A 129 -6.80 -14.97 -47.02
C ALA A 129 -5.72 -13.95 -47.38
N LEU A 130 -5.25 -13.98 -48.63
CA LEU A 130 -4.22 -13.09 -49.17
C LEU A 130 -4.61 -11.60 -49.10
N ARG A 131 -5.87 -11.31 -48.76
CA ARG A 131 -6.35 -9.99 -48.36
C ARG A 131 -7.10 -10.09 -47.03
N PRO A 132 -6.81 -9.19 -46.07
CA PRO A 132 -7.55 -9.16 -44.82
C PRO A 132 -8.99 -8.70 -45.12
N ALA A 133 -9.94 -9.64 -45.07
CA ALA A 133 -11.37 -9.34 -45.21
C ALA A 133 -11.96 -8.67 -43.95
N ALA A 134 -11.24 -8.70 -42.82
CA ALA A 134 -11.71 -8.20 -41.54
C ALA A 134 -11.21 -6.76 -41.24
N PRO A 135 -12.06 -5.90 -40.66
CA PRO A 135 -11.65 -4.59 -40.13
C PRO A 135 -10.50 -4.72 -39.11
N ARG A 136 -9.63 -3.69 -39.02
CA ARG A 136 -8.55 -3.64 -38.02
C ARG A 136 -9.13 -3.91 -36.61
N PRO A 137 -8.62 -4.91 -35.88
CA PRO A 137 -9.07 -5.15 -34.52
C PRO A 137 -8.67 -3.95 -33.64
N TRP A 138 -9.55 -3.59 -32.70
CA TRP A 138 -9.41 -2.37 -31.90
C TRP A 138 -8.08 -2.32 -31.13
N TRP A 139 -7.61 -3.46 -30.62
CA TRP A 139 -6.32 -3.57 -29.92
C TRP A 139 -5.15 -3.16 -30.81
N ALA A 140 -5.21 -3.42 -32.12
CA ALA A 140 -4.15 -3.05 -33.05
C ALA A 140 -4.12 -1.54 -33.31
N ARG A 141 -5.23 -0.83 -33.08
CA ARG A 141 -5.26 0.64 -33.09
C ARG A 141 -4.66 1.20 -31.79
N VAL A 142 -5.03 0.61 -30.65
CA VAL A 142 -4.51 1.00 -29.32
C VAL A 142 -2.99 0.81 -29.25
N LEU A 143 -2.49 -0.34 -29.70
CA LEU A 143 -1.05 -0.66 -29.68
C LEU A 143 -0.26 -0.01 -30.83
N ARG A 144 -0.90 0.79 -31.68
CA ARG A 144 -0.29 1.35 -32.91
C ARG A 144 0.49 0.32 -33.73
N ALA A 145 -0.01 -0.91 -33.80
CA ALA A 145 0.66 -1.95 -34.58
C ALA A 145 0.65 -1.58 -36.07
N HIS A 146 1.84 -1.44 -36.66
CA HIS A 146 2.04 -1.18 -38.08
C HIS A 146 1.94 -2.50 -38.85
N ARG A 147 1.39 -2.44 -40.08
CA ARG A 147 1.34 -3.62 -40.95
C ARG A 147 2.73 -3.86 -41.49
N LEU A 148 3.20 -5.10 -41.41
CA LEU A 148 4.34 -5.56 -42.21
C LEU A 148 3.83 -5.68 -43.65
N VAL A 149 4.17 -4.69 -44.47
CA VAL A 149 3.98 -4.76 -45.92
C VAL A 149 5.27 -5.36 -46.46
N VAL A 150 5.18 -6.52 -47.10
CA VAL A 150 6.31 -7.09 -47.85
C VAL A 150 6.34 -6.32 -49.17
N GLU A 151 7.34 -5.47 -49.36
CA GLU A 151 7.67 -4.90 -50.68
C GLU A 151 8.29 -6.02 -51.53
N HIS A 152 7.78 -6.18 -52.74
CA HIS A 152 8.30 -7.10 -53.76
C HIS A 152 9.22 -6.34 -54.71
#